data_AF-A0A3N5KZ70-F1
#
_entry.id   AF-A0A3N5KZ70-F1
#
_cell.length_a   1.000
_cell.length_b   1.000
_cell.length_c   1.000
_cell.angle_alpha   90.00
_cell.angle_beta   90.00
_cell.angle_gamma   90.00
#
_symmetry.space_group_name_H-M   'P 1'
#
loop_
_entity.id
_entity.type
_entity.pdbx_description
1 polymer ?
#
loop_
_entity_poly.entity_id
_entity_poly.type
_entity_poly.pdbx_seq_one_letter_code
_entity_poly.pdbx_strand_id
1 'polypeptide(L)'
;MLNKLLLICVSLILILFIKVTFTESNFYYGNNALSDSTAPAVESDSSLIIARLQEGKQLYKKKCSTCHTLYKPKEFKLNVWKENLEEMKVKADLSKDEYKLIFDYLAANCKK
;
A
#
# COMPACT_ATOMS: atom_id res chain seq x y z
N MET A 1 37.42 8.53 -38.17
CA MET A 1 36.01 8.96 -38.14
C MET A 1 35.11 8.00 -37.35
N LEU A 2 35.39 6.69 -37.31
CA LEU A 2 34.55 5.68 -36.63
C LEU A 2 34.46 5.82 -35.09
N ASN A 3 35.49 6.37 -34.43
CA ASN A 3 35.57 6.43 -32.97
C ASN A 3 34.71 7.56 -32.33
N LYS A 4 34.39 8.61 -33.10
CA LYS A 4 33.54 9.71 -32.61
C LYS A 4 32.05 9.33 -32.61
N LEU A 5 31.63 8.46 -33.53
CA LEU A 5 30.25 8.01 -33.65
C LEU A 5 29.85 7.06 -32.50
N LEU A 6 30.77 6.19 -32.06
CA LEU A 6 30.56 5.28 -30.94
C LEU A 6 30.39 6.04 -29.60
N LEU A 7 31.16 7.11 -29.37
CA LEU A 7 31.06 7.92 -28.16
C LEU A 7 29.75 8.70 -28.05
N ILE A 8 29.19 9.13 -29.18
CA ILE A 8 27.87 9.81 -29.24
C ILE A 8 26.75 8.83 -28.89
N CYS A 9 26.80 7.60 -29.40
CA CYS A 9 25.79 6.57 -29.10
C CYS A 9 25.78 6.17 -27.62
N VAL A 10 26.95 5.98 -26.99
CA VAL A 10 27.03 5.63 -25.56
C VAL A 10 26.49 6.76 -24.67
N SER A 11 26.73 8.01 -25.05
CA SER A 11 26.26 9.18 -24.30
C SER A 11 24.73 9.37 -24.38
N LEU A 12 24.14 9.14 -25.56
CA LEU A 12 22.67 9.21 -25.73
C LEU A 12 21.96 8.08 -25.00
N ILE A 13 22.55 6.89 -24.96
CA ILE A 13 21.99 5.75 -24.23
C ILE A 13 22.03 6.01 -22.71
N LEU A 14 23.12 6.56 -22.16
CA LEU A 14 23.24 6.89 -20.74
C LEU A 14 22.22 7.94 -20.27
N ILE A 15 21.95 8.96 -21.09
CA ILE A 15 20.97 10.02 -20.80
C ILE A 15 19.53 9.47 -20.78
N LEU A 16 19.23 8.45 -21.60
CA LEU A 16 17.92 7.79 -21.59
C LEU A 16 17.71 6.90 -20.36
N PHE A 17 18.76 6.29 -19.80
CA PHE A 17 18.66 5.50 -18.57
C PHE A 17 18.42 6.36 -17.30
N ILE A 18 18.96 7.58 -17.23
CA ILE A 18 18.77 8.46 -16.05
C ILE A 18 17.30 8.90 -15.88
N LYS A 19 16.54 9.06 -16.97
CA LYS A 19 15.12 9.46 -16.87
C LYS A 19 14.19 8.35 -16.42
N VAL A 20 14.56 7.08 -16.60
CA VAL A 20 13.71 5.92 -16.29
C VAL A 20 13.68 5.61 -14.79
N THR A 21 14.65 6.09 -14.00
CA THR A 21 14.77 5.73 -12.58
C THR A 21 14.28 6.78 -11.58
N PHE A 22 13.72 7.92 -12.01
CA PHE A 22 13.34 9.00 -11.08
C PHE A 22 11.82 9.12 -10.79
N THR A 23 10.96 8.26 -11.34
CA THR A 23 9.49 8.38 -11.15
C THR A 23 8.85 7.37 -10.20
N GLU A 24 9.60 6.76 -9.27
CA GLU A 24 9.02 5.76 -8.34
C GLU A 24 9.45 5.89 -6.86
N SER A 25 10.06 7.01 -6.41
CA SER A 25 10.54 7.10 -5.01
C SER A 25 9.83 8.12 -4.11
N ASN A 26 8.73 8.76 -4.53
CA ASN A 26 8.06 9.79 -3.72
C ASN A 26 6.62 9.47 -3.27
N PHE A 27 6.20 8.20 -3.23
CA PHE A 27 4.87 7.81 -2.74
C PHE A 27 4.86 6.84 -1.54
N TYR A 28 5.97 6.69 -0.81
CA TYR A 28 6.06 5.79 0.36
C TYR A 28 6.39 6.47 1.71
N TYR A 29 6.35 7.81 1.78
CA TYR A 29 6.30 8.52 3.06
C TYR A 29 5.24 9.62 3.00
N GLY A 30 3.98 9.23 3.26
CA GLY A 30 2.89 10.16 3.53
C GLY A 30 3.17 10.88 4.85
N ASN A 31 3.52 12.16 4.73
CA ASN A 31 3.76 13.07 5.83
C ASN A 31 2.49 13.25 6.69
N ASN A 32 2.59 13.00 8.00
CA ASN A 32 1.72 13.66 8.98
C ASN A 32 2.16 15.12 9.10
N ALA A 33 1.79 15.94 8.12
CA ALA A 33 1.78 17.39 8.30
C ALA A 33 0.43 17.74 8.93
N LEU A 34 0.46 18.21 10.18
CA LEU A 34 -0.62 19.00 10.75
C LEU A 34 -0.86 20.19 9.79
N SER A 35 -1.94 20.12 9.01
CA SER A 35 -2.47 21.28 8.31
C SER A 35 -3.58 21.89 9.17
N ASP A 36 -3.17 22.85 9.98
CA ASP A 36 -4.05 23.87 10.51
C ASP A 36 -4.44 24.82 9.37
N SER A 37 -5.74 24.88 9.03
CA SER A 37 -6.49 26.10 8.66
C SER A 37 -7.75 25.79 7.83
N THR A 38 -8.89 26.06 8.47
CA THR A 38 -10.16 26.64 7.96
C THR A 38 -10.96 25.92 6.86
N ALA A 39 -12.15 25.44 7.28
CA ALA A 39 -13.22 24.73 6.54
C ALA A 39 -13.83 25.50 5.34
N PRO A 40 -14.51 24.82 4.36
CA PRO A 40 -15.09 23.47 4.41
C PRO A 40 -14.61 22.53 3.28
N ALA A 41 -13.78 21.53 3.62
CA ALA A 41 -13.39 20.44 2.72
C ALA A 41 -13.09 19.12 3.48
N VAL A 42 -13.65 18.93 4.68
CA VAL A 42 -13.31 17.83 5.60
C VAL A 42 -14.21 16.60 5.45
N GLU A 43 -15.31 16.69 4.71
CA GLU A 43 -16.29 15.60 4.61
C GLU A 43 -15.90 14.50 3.62
N SER A 44 -15.13 14.83 2.58
CA SER A 44 -14.78 13.87 1.51
C SER A 44 -13.72 12.86 1.95
N ASP A 45 -12.70 13.30 2.67
CA ASP A 45 -11.58 12.44 3.09
C ASP A 45 -12.01 11.39 4.13
N SER A 46 -12.80 11.80 5.13
CA SER A 46 -13.36 10.86 6.11
C SER A 46 -14.30 9.83 5.47
N SER A 47 -15.12 10.25 4.52
CA SER A 47 -16.00 9.35 3.77
C SER A 47 -15.20 8.31 2.97
N LEU A 48 -14.12 8.73 2.30
CA LEU A 48 -13.22 7.84 1.58
C LEU A 48 -12.51 6.84 2.50
N ILE A 49 -12.03 7.29 3.67
CA ILE A 49 -11.40 6.42 4.68
C ILE A 49 -12.42 5.38 5.17
N ILE A 50 -13.65 5.80 5.47
CA ILE A 50 -14.73 4.88 5.91
C ILE A 50 -15.02 3.85 4.82
N ALA A 51 -15.18 4.28 3.56
CA ALA A 51 -15.44 3.39 2.44
C ALA A 51 -14.31 2.35 2.28
N ARG A 52 -13.06 2.78 2.35
CA ARG A 52 -11.88 1.91 2.30
C ARG A 52 -11.86 0.88 3.43
N LEU A 53 -12.18 1.29 4.66
CA LEU A 53 -12.24 0.38 5.81
C LEU A 53 -13.42 -0.60 5.71
N GLN A 54 -14.54 -0.17 5.14
CA GLN A 54 -15.67 -1.04 4.86
C GLN A 54 -15.31 -2.09 3.80
N GLU A 55 -14.65 -1.70 2.71
CA GLU A 55 -14.15 -2.63 1.70
C GLU A 55 -13.16 -3.64 2.30
N GLY A 56 -12.18 -3.17 3.07
CA GLY A 56 -11.24 -4.03 3.79
C GLY A 56 -11.92 -5.02 4.73
N LYS A 57 -12.99 -4.61 5.42
CA LYS A 57 -13.81 -5.50 6.26
C LYS A 57 -14.49 -6.60 5.44
N GLN A 58 -15.05 -6.26 4.28
CA GLN A 58 -15.73 -7.25 3.43
C GLN A 58 -14.73 -8.25 2.86
N LEU A 59 -13.58 -7.78 2.38
CA LEU A 59 -12.48 -8.63 1.92
C LEU A 59 -11.96 -9.53 3.05
N TYR A 60 -11.76 -8.98 4.25
CA TYR A 60 -11.33 -9.76 5.41
C TYR A 60 -12.29 -10.90 5.71
N LYS A 61 -13.60 -10.61 5.77
CA LYS A 61 -14.62 -11.63 6.00
C LYS A 61 -14.64 -12.66 4.88
N LYS A 62 -14.58 -12.23 3.61
CA LYS A 62 -14.71 -13.11 2.45
C LYS A 62 -13.47 -14.00 2.24
N LYS A 63 -12.26 -13.45 2.35
CA LYS A 63 -11.00 -14.15 2.05
C LYS A 63 -10.51 -14.95 3.25
N CYS A 64 -10.51 -14.36 4.44
CA CYS A 64 -9.87 -14.96 5.61
C CYS A 64 -10.75 -15.99 6.35
N SER A 65 -12.02 -16.13 5.98
CA SER A 65 -12.89 -17.21 6.51
C SER A 65 -12.99 -18.42 5.59
N THR A 66 -12.29 -18.43 4.46
CA THR A 66 -12.41 -19.49 3.44
C THR A 66 -11.80 -20.81 3.92
N CYS A 67 -10.63 -20.75 4.56
CA CYS A 67 -9.83 -21.93 4.87
C CYS A 67 -9.82 -22.31 6.36
N HIS A 68 -10.17 -21.39 7.25
CA HIS A 68 -10.21 -21.60 8.70
C HIS A 68 -11.17 -20.60 9.35
N THR A 69 -11.35 -20.73 10.67
CA THR A 69 -12.12 -19.78 11.45
C THR A 69 -11.59 -18.37 11.27
N LEU A 70 -12.50 -17.41 11.15
CA LEU A 70 -12.16 -16.00 11.06
C LEU A 70 -11.80 -15.44 12.44
N TYR A 71 -10.52 -15.21 12.68
CA TYR A 71 -10.03 -14.57 13.90
C TYR A 71 -10.64 -13.17 14.07
N LYS A 72 -10.92 -12.75 15.30
CA LYS A 72 -11.43 -11.39 15.56
C LYS A 72 -10.24 -10.41 15.51
N PRO A 73 -10.39 -9.20 14.90
CA PRO A 73 -9.31 -8.21 14.86
C PRO A 73 -8.67 -7.92 16.22
N LYS A 74 -9.47 -7.96 17.30
CA LYS A 74 -9.03 -7.70 18.69
C LYS A 74 -8.18 -8.80 19.33
N GLU A 75 -7.97 -9.93 18.67
CA GLU A 75 -7.17 -11.03 19.22
C GLU A 75 -5.67 -10.71 19.20
N PHE A 76 -5.19 -10.04 18.15
CA PHE A 76 -3.77 -9.77 17.96
C PHE A 76 -3.43 -8.26 17.89
N LYS A 77 -2.19 -7.94 18.22
CA LYS A 77 -1.58 -6.61 17.99
C LYS A 77 -1.18 -6.45 16.52
N LEU A 78 -0.94 -5.22 16.08
CA LEU A 78 -0.68 -4.91 14.67
C LEU A 78 0.56 -5.62 14.09
N ASN A 79 1.63 -5.79 14.86
CA ASN A 79 2.83 -6.50 14.41
C ASN A 79 2.54 -7.98 14.10
N VAL A 80 1.80 -8.65 15.00
CA VAL A 80 1.39 -10.04 14.80
C VAL A 80 0.44 -10.17 13.61
N TRP A 81 -0.49 -9.21 13.43
CA TRP A 81 -1.32 -9.17 12.24
C TRP A 81 -0.51 -9.01 10.95
N LYS A 82 0.51 -8.16 10.96
CA LYS A 82 1.40 -7.96 9.80
C LYS A 82 2.09 -9.26 9.42
N GLU A 83 2.75 -9.92 10.38
CA GLU A 83 3.45 -11.18 10.17
C GLU A 83 2.51 -12.27 9.63
N ASN A 84 1.35 -12.46 10.27
CA ASN A 84 0.36 -13.44 9.84
C ASN A 84 -0.20 -13.13 8.43
N LEU A 85 -0.47 -11.85 8.13
CA LEU A 85 -1.05 -11.47 6.85
C LEU A 85 -0.02 -11.60 5.71
N GLU A 86 1.27 -11.41 5.96
CA GLU A 86 2.33 -11.70 4.97
C GLU A 86 2.35 -13.18 4.59
N GLU A 87 2.23 -14.08 5.58
CA GLU A 87 2.11 -15.50 5.28
C GLU A 87 0.81 -15.83 4.53
N MET A 88 -0.31 -15.26 4.97
CA MET A 88 -1.62 -15.51 4.36
C MET A 88 -1.74 -14.93 2.97
N LYS A 89 -0.99 -13.88 2.63
CA LYS A 89 -0.98 -13.32 1.28
C LYS A 89 -0.68 -14.37 0.23
N VAL A 90 0.30 -15.23 0.48
CA VAL A 90 0.65 -16.33 -0.44
C VAL A 90 -0.34 -17.47 -0.34
N LYS A 91 -0.72 -17.87 0.88
CA LYS A 91 -1.59 -19.04 1.12
C LYS A 91 -3.05 -18.83 0.67
N ALA A 92 -3.53 -17.60 0.71
CA ALA A 92 -4.90 -17.22 0.33
C ALA A 92 -4.96 -16.44 -0.99
N ASP A 93 -3.86 -16.39 -1.73
CA ASP A 93 -3.72 -15.70 -3.03
C ASP A 93 -4.30 -14.28 -2.99
N LEU A 94 -3.82 -13.48 -2.02
CA LEU A 94 -4.22 -12.10 -1.89
C LEU A 94 -3.42 -11.24 -2.85
N SER A 95 -4.13 -10.46 -3.66
CA SER A 95 -3.49 -9.41 -4.44
C SER A 95 -2.84 -8.35 -3.53
N LYS A 96 -1.95 -7.53 -4.09
CA LYS A 96 -1.34 -6.42 -3.34
C LYS A 96 -2.39 -5.47 -2.76
N ASP A 97 -3.44 -5.18 -3.51
CA ASP A 97 -4.50 -4.25 -3.10
C ASP A 97 -5.41 -4.89 -2.05
N GLU A 98 -5.77 -6.17 -2.22
CA GLU A 98 -6.54 -6.92 -1.23
C GLU A 98 -5.79 -7.01 0.10
N TYR A 99 -4.49 -7.33 0.06
CA TYR A 99 -3.63 -7.30 1.24
C TYR A 99 -3.70 -5.94 1.93
N LYS A 100 -3.55 -4.84 1.19
CA LYS A 100 -3.52 -3.50 1.77
C LYS A 100 -4.86 -3.14 2.41
N LEU A 101 -5.97 -3.41 1.75
CA LEU A 101 -7.31 -3.13 2.28
C LEU A 101 -7.59 -3.93 3.57
N ILE A 102 -7.23 -5.21 3.59
CA ILE A 102 -7.37 -6.06 4.77
C ILE A 102 -6.46 -5.55 5.89
N PHE A 103 -5.21 -5.21 5.60
CA PHE A 103 -4.27 -4.69 6.58
C PHE A 103 -4.74 -3.37 7.20
N ASP A 104 -5.20 -2.42 6.38
CA ASP A 104 -5.75 -1.14 6.84
C ASP A 104 -6.94 -1.36 7.79
N TYR A 105 -7.85 -2.29 7.45
CA TYR A 105 -8.97 -2.68 8.31
C TYR A 105 -8.49 -3.28 9.64
N LEU A 106 -7.54 -4.20 9.61
CA LEU A 106 -6.98 -4.81 10.82
C LEU A 106 -6.26 -3.78 11.68
N ALA A 107 -5.48 -2.86 11.11
CA ALA A 107 -4.78 -1.80 11.84
C ALA A 107 -5.73 -0.87 12.60
N ALA A 108 -6.86 -0.50 11.98
CA ALA A 108 -7.88 0.30 12.64
C ALA A 108 -8.55 -0.45 13.82
N ASN A 109 -8.64 -1.78 13.74
CA ASN A 109 -9.46 -2.60 14.64
C ASN A 109 -8.68 -3.54 15.56
N CYS A 110 -7.35 -3.59 15.47
CA CYS A 110 -6.53 -4.53 16.23
C CYS A 110 -6.59 -4.29 17.74
N LYS A 111 -6.00 -5.21 18.50
CA LYS A 111 -5.70 -4.98 19.92
C LYS A 111 -4.77 -3.77 20.03
N LYS A 112 -5.13 -2.84 20.92
CA LYS A 112 -4.31 -1.66 21.24
C LYS A 112 -3.20 -2.04 22.23
#